data_AF-A0A2J7ZEK5-F1
#
_entry.id   AF-A0A2J7ZEK5-F1
#
_cell.length_a   1.000
_cell.length_b   1.000
_cell.length_c   1.000
_cell.angle_alpha   90.00
_cell.angle_beta   90.00
_cell.angle_gamma   90.00
#
_symmetry.space_group_name_H-M   'P 1'
#
loop_
_entity.id
_entity.type
_entity.pdbx_description
1 polymer ?
#
loop_
_entity_poly.entity_id
_entity_poly.type
_entity_poly.pdbx_seq_one_letter_code
_entity_poly.pdbx_strand_id
1 'polypeptide(L)'
;MNQPHHSPTSWPDARAIAARAAVKEAAHAAPVMRPLSEALGQVLAAPLEALTDLPPFDTSAMDGWALAGPGPWRLPTDEEDQDHRGILAGHGETAPLPDGHAVRIATGARVPPGATAVLRSEYGTDAGDGWLHASAAHPVVLGQDIRNRGQECRSGDQLLPAGTLVTPAVLGLAAAAGYDELPTVRRPRVEVLILGDELLTEGLPHGGRIRDALGPMVGPWLRALGAEVIGTRRLTDEADAVYAAVAESSADVVVTTGGTAAGPVDHVHPTLRRLGAELLVDGVAVRPGHPMLLARLAAGDPEPPTRPARHLVGLPGNPLAAVSGLLTLAEPLLRTLTGRPAPAPGPAPLAEAVQGHPRDTRLIPVTFRQDAAVPLRFNGPAMLRGIAVADGLAVIPPGGAKRGTEVEVLDLPWSATVTEQLSHADQTSRGTDRARHGTDRARHGAERTGRGTNRTSRGTGRASQCTDQVSKGTDRTGKGTDQVSKGTDRAAKGTDPAAQRTPRANRNQRTDRPVARGDAEDISPQEGPA
;
A
#
# COMPACT_ATOMS: atom_id res chain seq x y z
N MET A 1 46.40 -14.34 -36.71
CA MET A 1 45.13 -13.88 -37.33
C MET A 1 44.54 -12.81 -36.43
N ASN A 2 44.57 -11.55 -36.87
CA ASN A 2 43.92 -10.45 -36.15
C ASN A 2 42.41 -10.69 -36.17
N GLN A 3 41.82 -10.95 -35.01
CA GLN A 3 40.36 -10.89 -34.88
C GLN A 3 39.90 -9.44 -35.13
N PRO A 4 38.77 -9.22 -35.80
CA PRO A 4 38.21 -7.87 -35.92
C PRO A 4 37.96 -7.34 -34.51
N HIS A 5 38.56 -6.19 -34.18
CA HIS A 5 38.23 -5.48 -32.95
C HIS A 5 36.76 -5.06 -33.03
N HIS A 6 35.87 -5.86 -32.44
CA HIS A 6 34.49 -5.44 -32.25
C HIS A 6 34.49 -4.23 -31.31
N SER A 7 33.89 -3.13 -31.76
CA SER A 7 33.64 -1.99 -30.91
C SER A 7 32.78 -2.44 -29.72
N PRO A 8 33.10 -2.01 -28.48
CA PRO A 8 32.33 -2.42 -27.32
C PRO A 8 30.87 -1.99 -27.45
N THR A 9 29.96 -2.82 -26.95
CA THR A 9 28.53 -2.54 -26.98
C THR A 9 28.23 -1.33 -26.09
N SER A 10 27.31 -0.45 -26.51
CA SER A 10 26.91 0.67 -25.66
C SER A 10 26.29 0.15 -24.35
N TRP A 11 26.42 0.89 -23.25
CA TRP A 11 25.88 0.42 -21.96
C TRP A 11 24.36 0.17 -21.98
N PRO A 12 23.51 1.07 -22.54
CA PRO A 12 22.08 0.80 -22.68
C PRO A 12 21.77 -0.42 -23.55
N ASP A 13 22.48 -0.61 -24.67
CA ASP A 13 22.26 -1.75 -25.56
C ASP A 13 22.65 -3.06 -24.89
N ALA A 14 23.74 -3.08 -24.11
CA ALA A 14 24.16 -4.26 -23.37
C ALA A 14 23.09 -4.72 -22.37
N ARG A 15 22.49 -3.78 -21.62
CA ARG A 15 21.34 -4.09 -20.73
C ARG A 15 20.15 -4.60 -21.50
N ALA A 16 19.82 -3.98 -22.64
CA ALA A 16 18.69 -4.37 -23.47
C ALA A 16 18.88 -5.76 -24.10
N ILE A 17 20.10 -6.10 -24.53
CA ILE A 17 20.47 -7.44 -25.01
C ILE A 17 20.33 -8.45 -23.87
N ALA A 18 20.86 -8.15 -22.69
CA ALA A 18 20.78 -9.04 -21.53
C ALA A 18 19.33 -9.31 -21.10
N ALA A 19 18.47 -8.28 -21.08
CA ALA A 19 17.05 -8.43 -20.78
C ALA A 19 16.32 -9.33 -21.81
N ARG A 20 16.71 -9.27 -23.08
CA ARG A 20 16.08 -10.08 -24.15
C ARG A 20 16.65 -11.50 -24.25
N ALA A 21 17.82 -11.76 -23.67
CA ALA A 21 18.58 -12.99 -23.89
C ALA A 21 17.86 -14.26 -23.43
N ALA A 22 16.94 -14.15 -22.47
CA ALA A 22 16.21 -15.27 -21.86
C ALA A 22 14.68 -15.22 -22.03
N VAL A 23 14.16 -14.38 -22.94
CA VAL A 23 12.71 -14.18 -23.09
C VAL A 23 11.99 -15.46 -23.52
N LYS A 24 12.61 -16.25 -24.40
CA LYS A 24 12.02 -17.52 -24.86
C LYS A 24 11.95 -18.52 -23.71
N GLU A 25 13.03 -18.63 -22.95
CA GLU A 25 13.19 -19.53 -21.82
C GLU A 25 12.20 -19.17 -20.71
N ALA A 26 12.05 -17.88 -20.41
CA ALA A 26 11.07 -17.38 -19.44
C ALA A 26 9.62 -17.63 -19.88
N ALA A 27 9.30 -17.44 -21.17
CA ALA A 27 7.94 -17.63 -21.68
C ALA A 27 7.47 -19.10 -21.67
N HIS A 28 8.40 -20.07 -21.73
CA HIS A 28 8.09 -21.50 -21.72
C HIS A 28 8.28 -22.14 -20.33
N ALA A 29 8.66 -21.36 -19.31
CA ALA A 29 8.85 -21.89 -17.97
C ALA A 29 7.49 -22.23 -17.34
N ALA A 30 7.29 -23.51 -17.00
CA ALA A 30 6.10 -23.94 -16.28
C ALA A 30 6.06 -23.33 -14.87
N PRO A 31 4.88 -22.88 -14.40
CA PRO A 31 4.70 -22.44 -13.01
C PRO A 31 5.06 -23.55 -12.02
N VAL A 32 5.58 -23.15 -10.87
CA VAL A 32 5.84 -24.03 -9.72
C VAL A 32 4.88 -23.64 -8.60
N MET A 33 4.00 -24.57 -8.22
CA MET A 33 3.15 -24.40 -7.04
C MET A 33 4.02 -24.41 -5.79
N ARG A 34 3.80 -23.44 -4.91
CA ARG A 34 4.51 -23.33 -3.64
C ARG A 34 3.53 -23.04 -2.52
N PRO A 35 3.67 -23.67 -1.34
CA PRO A 35 2.91 -23.28 -0.17
C PRO A 35 3.20 -21.82 0.18
N LEU A 36 2.22 -21.13 0.79
CA LEU A 36 2.38 -19.73 1.19
C LEU A 36 3.64 -19.48 2.02
N SER A 37 4.03 -20.45 2.86
CA SER A 37 5.26 -20.40 3.69
C SER A 37 6.55 -20.33 2.88
N GLU A 38 6.55 -20.73 1.61
CA GLU A 38 7.73 -20.76 0.72
C GLU A 38 7.62 -19.77 -0.45
N ALA A 39 6.49 -19.07 -0.57
CA ALA A 39 6.20 -18.17 -1.68
C ALA A 39 6.80 -16.76 -1.49
N LEU A 40 7.26 -16.39 -0.29
CA LEU A 40 7.86 -15.07 -0.03
C LEU A 40 9.06 -14.78 -0.97
N GLY A 41 9.03 -13.62 -1.61
CA GLY A 41 10.09 -13.17 -2.54
C GLY A 41 10.10 -13.87 -3.90
N GLN A 42 9.17 -14.80 -4.13
CA GLN A 42 8.88 -15.34 -5.47
C GLN A 42 8.06 -14.33 -6.28
N VAL A 43 7.83 -14.65 -7.55
CA VAL A 43 6.98 -13.87 -8.45
C VAL A 43 5.79 -14.72 -8.86
N LEU A 44 4.59 -14.15 -8.87
CA LEU A 44 3.38 -14.82 -9.35
C LEU A 44 3.52 -15.16 -10.85
N ALA A 45 3.35 -16.43 -11.20
CA ALA A 45 3.41 -16.90 -12.59
C ALA A 45 2.08 -16.73 -13.34
N ALA A 46 0.98 -16.53 -12.60
CA ALA A 46 -0.36 -16.27 -13.12
C ALA A 46 -1.03 -15.16 -12.29
N PRO A 47 -2.10 -14.52 -12.80
CA PRO A 47 -2.88 -13.58 -12.00
C PRO A 47 -3.40 -14.25 -10.71
N LEU A 48 -3.41 -13.50 -9.61
CA LEU A 48 -4.07 -13.91 -8.38
C LEU A 48 -5.54 -13.52 -8.47
N GLU A 49 -6.42 -14.50 -8.59
CA GLU A 49 -7.88 -14.30 -8.61
C GLU A 49 -8.49 -14.65 -7.26
N ALA A 50 -9.53 -13.95 -6.81
CA ALA A 50 -10.19 -14.27 -5.55
C ALA A 50 -10.94 -15.62 -5.64
N LEU A 51 -10.63 -16.60 -4.78
CA LEU A 51 -11.35 -17.88 -4.74
C LEU A 51 -12.65 -17.78 -3.92
N THR A 52 -12.78 -16.72 -3.12
CA THR A 52 -13.95 -16.39 -2.31
C THR A 52 -14.18 -14.88 -2.31
N ASP A 53 -15.41 -14.46 -2.00
CA ASP A 53 -15.73 -13.06 -1.70
C ASP A 53 -14.95 -12.60 -0.44
N LEU A 54 -14.54 -11.33 -0.40
CA LEU A 54 -13.91 -10.70 0.76
C LEU A 54 -14.72 -9.49 1.26
N PRO A 55 -15.26 -9.52 2.50
CA PRO A 55 -15.44 -10.71 3.34
C PRO A 55 -16.39 -11.74 2.70
N PRO A 56 -16.32 -13.03 3.09
CA PRO A 56 -17.15 -14.10 2.53
C PRO A 56 -18.62 -14.08 2.95
N PHE A 57 -18.98 -13.19 3.89
CA PHE A 57 -20.33 -12.95 4.37
C PHE A 57 -20.41 -11.56 5.01
N ASP A 58 -21.62 -11.08 5.26
CA ASP A 58 -21.83 -9.82 5.99
C ASP A 58 -21.29 -9.96 7.41
N THR A 59 -20.42 -9.03 7.82
CA THR A 59 -19.75 -9.06 9.13
C THR A 59 -19.96 -7.78 9.91
N SER A 60 -19.97 -7.89 11.24
CA SER A 60 -19.99 -6.71 12.09
C SER A 60 -18.67 -5.93 12.01
N ALA A 61 -18.76 -4.61 11.84
CA ALA A 61 -17.62 -3.72 11.91
C ALA A 61 -17.19 -3.40 13.34
N MET A 62 -18.11 -3.53 14.30
CA MET A 62 -17.96 -3.08 15.69
C MET A 62 -18.58 -4.07 16.68
N ASP A 63 -18.20 -3.99 17.95
CA ASP A 63 -18.87 -4.70 19.03
C ASP A 63 -20.18 -3.97 19.41
N GLY A 64 -21.26 -4.71 19.65
CA GLY A 64 -22.54 -4.13 20.00
C GLY A 64 -23.72 -5.06 19.80
N TRP A 65 -24.76 -4.60 19.12
CA TRP A 65 -25.98 -5.36 18.83
C TRP A 65 -26.34 -5.31 17.35
N ALA A 66 -26.57 -6.46 16.73
CA ALA A 66 -27.21 -6.55 15.43
C ALA A 66 -28.72 -6.27 15.61
N LEU A 67 -29.29 -5.41 14.77
CA LEU A 67 -30.65 -4.88 14.90
C LEU A 67 -31.50 -5.25 13.70
N ALA A 68 -32.72 -5.73 13.93
CA ALA A 68 -33.73 -5.91 12.88
C ALA A 68 -34.87 -4.89 13.06
N GLY A 69 -35.14 -4.10 12.03
CA GLY A 69 -36.24 -3.12 12.03
C GLY A 69 -35.99 -1.86 12.87
N PRO A 70 -37.01 -0.99 13.02
CA PRO A 70 -36.94 0.20 13.86
C PRO A 70 -37.04 -0.15 15.36
N GLY A 71 -36.37 0.65 16.21
CA GLY A 71 -36.35 0.45 17.66
C GLY A 71 -37.53 1.06 18.41
N PRO A 72 -37.63 0.81 19.74
CA PRO A 72 -36.70 0.00 20.56
C PRO A 72 -36.76 -1.48 20.22
N TRP A 73 -35.69 -2.23 20.52
CA TRP A 73 -35.56 -3.64 20.12
C TRP A 73 -35.62 -4.57 21.33
N ARG A 74 -36.26 -5.73 21.18
CA ARG A 74 -36.28 -6.78 22.21
C ARG A 74 -34.95 -7.53 22.23
N LEU A 75 -34.41 -7.75 23.44
CA LEU A 75 -33.26 -8.62 23.66
C LEU A 75 -33.71 -10.07 23.87
N PRO A 76 -32.88 -11.09 23.54
CA PRO A 76 -33.21 -12.48 23.79
C PRO A 76 -33.36 -12.74 25.29
N THR A 77 -34.28 -13.61 25.68
CA THR A 77 -34.44 -14.03 27.08
C THR A 77 -33.43 -15.11 27.46
N ASP A 78 -33.00 -15.12 28.73
CA ASP A 78 -31.90 -15.93 29.28
C ASP A 78 -31.95 -17.45 28.98
N GLU A 79 -33.12 -18.02 28.61
CA GLU A 79 -33.25 -19.44 28.24
C GLU A 79 -32.76 -19.78 26.81
N GLU A 80 -32.67 -18.78 25.91
CA GLU A 80 -32.27 -18.96 24.50
C GLU A 80 -30.78 -18.67 24.22
N ASP A 81 -30.08 -18.01 25.15
CA ASP A 81 -28.67 -17.62 25.02
C ASP A 81 -27.89 -18.07 26.28
N GLN A 82 -27.71 -19.40 26.42
CA GLN A 82 -27.21 -20.06 27.64
C GLN A 82 -25.85 -19.57 28.14
N ASP A 83 -25.11 -18.78 27.34
CA ASP A 83 -23.82 -18.20 27.71
C ASP A 83 -23.80 -16.64 27.74
N HIS A 84 -24.88 -15.93 27.37
CA HIS A 84 -24.97 -14.46 27.26
C HIS A 84 -23.85 -13.78 26.43
N ARG A 85 -23.14 -14.55 25.61
CA ARG A 85 -21.97 -14.08 24.85
C ARG A 85 -22.36 -13.46 23.50
N GLY A 86 -23.60 -13.67 23.05
CA GLY A 86 -24.05 -13.23 21.73
C GLY A 86 -23.34 -13.96 20.58
N ILE A 87 -23.46 -13.39 19.37
CA ILE A 87 -22.83 -13.93 18.17
C ILE A 87 -21.36 -13.51 18.11
N LEU A 88 -20.45 -14.48 18.22
CA LEU A 88 -19.01 -14.26 18.19
C LEU A 88 -18.39 -14.55 16.82
N ALA A 89 -17.19 -14.01 16.58
CA ALA A 89 -16.40 -14.36 15.40
C ALA A 89 -16.07 -15.86 15.40
N GLY A 90 -16.21 -16.51 14.25
CA GLY A 90 -16.02 -17.96 14.10
C GLY A 90 -17.29 -18.79 14.35
N HIS A 91 -18.38 -18.20 14.87
CA HIS A 91 -19.68 -18.87 14.89
C HIS A 91 -20.23 -19.01 13.44
N GLY A 92 -20.97 -20.10 13.20
CA GLY A 92 -21.59 -20.39 11.92
C GLY A 92 -22.81 -19.52 11.61
N GLU A 93 -23.65 -19.99 10.69
CA GLU A 93 -24.92 -19.33 10.40
C GLU A 93 -25.86 -19.39 11.60
N THR A 94 -26.52 -18.26 11.86
CA THR A 94 -27.50 -18.09 12.94
C THR A 94 -28.91 -18.02 12.37
N ALA A 95 -29.90 -18.27 13.22
CA ALA A 95 -31.30 -18.10 12.85
C ALA A 95 -31.58 -16.63 12.44
N PRO A 96 -32.51 -16.39 11.51
CA PRO A 96 -32.89 -15.03 11.14
C PRO A 96 -33.36 -14.21 12.36
N LEU A 97 -32.87 -12.98 12.47
CA LEU A 97 -33.25 -12.05 13.52
C LEU A 97 -34.67 -11.51 13.23
N PRO A 98 -35.66 -11.74 14.11
CA PRO A 98 -37.02 -11.26 13.88
C PRO A 98 -37.10 -9.73 13.92
N ASP A 99 -38.06 -9.15 13.19
CA ASP A 99 -38.30 -7.71 13.20
C ASP A 99 -38.54 -7.18 14.62
N GLY A 100 -37.97 -6.03 14.96
CA GLY A 100 -38.03 -5.42 16.30
C GLY A 100 -37.18 -6.13 17.35
N HIS A 101 -36.23 -6.99 16.97
CA HIS A 101 -35.31 -7.67 17.89
C HIS A 101 -33.86 -7.23 17.68
N ALA A 102 -33.06 -7.42 18.72
CA ALA A 102 -31.63 -7.19 18.73
C ALA A 102 -30.90 -8.36 19.37
N VAL A 103 -29.69 -8.65 18.90
CA VAL A 103 -28.82 -9.68 19.50
C VAL A 103 -27.40 -9.13 19.63
N ARG A 104 -26.73 -9.45 20.74
CA ARG A 104 -25.33 -9.06 20.93
C ARG A 104 -24.47 -9.67 19.82
N ILE A 105 -23.55 -8.89 19.28
CA ILE A 105 -22.66 -9.30 18.20
C ILE A 105 -21.27 -8.71 18.42
N ALA A 106 -20.25 -9.53 18.22
CA ALA A 106 -18.85 -9.10 18.26
C ALA A 106 -18.35 -8.68 16.87
N THR A 107 -17.29 -7.88 16.85
CA THR A 107 -16.58 -7.46 15.65
C THR A 107 -16.11 -8.68 14.86
N GLY A 108 -16.36 -8.68 13.55
CA GLY A 108 -16.00 -9.78 12.65
C GLY A 108 -16.94 -10.98 12.70
N ALA A 109 -17.92 -11.00 13.62
CA ALA A 109 -18.95 -12.02 13.62
C ALA A 109 -19.89 -11.88 12.42
N ARG A 110 -20.43 -13.02 11.94
CA ARG A 110 -21.41 -13.06 10.86
C ARG A 110 -22.70 -12.39 11.31
N VAL A 111 -23.19 -11.45 10.51
CA VAL A 111 -24.46 -10.77 10.78
C VAL A 111 -25.62 -11.74 10.55
N PRO A 112 -26.58 -11.87 11.49
CA PRO A 112 -27.73 -12.76 11.33
C PRO A 112 -28.61 -12.29 10.17
N PRO A 113 -29.23 -13.22 9.40
CA PRO A 113 -30.19 -12.84 8.36
C PRO A 113 -31.31 -11.97 8.94
N GLY A 114 -31.74 -10.94 8.21
CA GLY A 114 -32.79 -10.01 8.68
C GLY A 114 -32.28 -8.85 9.54
N ALA A 115 -31.02 -8.88 10.01
CA ALA A 115 -30.41 -7.69 10.58
C ALA A 115 -30.18 -6.60 9.52
N THR A 116 -30.36 -5.36 9.94
CA THR A 116 -30.40 -4.16 9.11
C THR A 116 -29.32 -3.15 9.50
N ALA A 117 -28.77 -3.26 10.70
CA ALA A 117 -27.73 -2.37 11.23
C ALA A 117 -27.02 -3.04 12.41
N VAL A 118 -25.83 -2.54 12.76
CA VAL A 118 -25.20 -2.80 14.06
C VAL A 118 -25.21 -1.52 14.88
N LEU A 119 -25.69 -1.58 16.12
CA LEU A 119 -25.57 -0.49 17.10
C LEU A 119 -24.39 -0.79 18.00
N ARG A 120 -23.41 0.13 18.04
CA ARG A 120 -22.21 -0.03 18.87
C ARG A 120 -22.55 -0.08 20.35
N SER A 121 -21.76 -0.84 21.10
CA SER A 121 -21.94 -1.06 22.54
C SER A 121 -22.08 0.24 23.35
N GLU A 122 -21.33 1.26 22.97
CA GLU A 122 -21.24 2.57 23.62
C GLU A 122 -22.46 3.46 23.35
N TYR A 123 -23.31 3.08 22.38
CA TYR A 123 -24.48 3.85 21.96
C TYR A 123 -25.81 3.12 22.24
N GLY A 124 -25.75 1.92 22.80
CA GLY A 124 -26.93 1.16 23.23
C GLY A 124 -27.03 1.07 24.74
N THR A 125 -28.24 1.25 25.26
CA THR A 125 -28.56 1.05 26.67
C THR A 125 -29.53 -0.11 26.80
N ASP A 126 -29.11 -1.15 27.52
CA ASP A 126 -29.97 -2.18 28.08
C ASP A 126 -30.33 -1.74 29.51
N ALA A 127 -31.62 -1.44 29.74
CA ALA A 127 -32.09 -0.98 31.04
C ALA A 127 -32.42 -2.13 32.01
N GLY A 128 -32.18 -3.39 31.60
CA GLY A 128 -32.55 -4.59 32.36
C GLY A 128 -34.04 -4.92 32.29
N ASP A 129 -34.79 -4.28 31.40
CA ASP A 129 -36.21 -4.50 31.15
C ASP A 129 -36.47 -5.39 29.92
N GLY A 130 -35.42 -5.97 29.34
CA GLY A 130 -35.46 -6.79 28.13
C GLY A 130 -35.48 -5.98 26.84
N TRP A 131 -35.27 -4.66 26.89
CA TRP A 131 -35.26 -3.79 25.72
C TRP A 131 -33.93 -3.06 25.55
N LEU A 132 -33.54 -2.91 24.30
CA LEU A 132 -32.39 -2.14 23.85
C LEU A 132 -32.85 -0.79 23.29
N HIS A 133 -32.24 0.28 23.80
CA HIS A 133 -32.48 1.65 23.37
C HIS A 133 -31.23 2.26 22.77
N ALA A 134 -31.34 2.86 21.58
CA ALA A 134 -30.27 3.67 21.01
C ALA A 134 -30.20 5.05 21.68
N SER A 135 -28.98 5.54 21.89
CA SER A 135 -28.74 6.91 22.35
C SER A 135 -29.37 7.93 21.39
N ALA A 136 -30.13 8.89 21.92
CA ALA A 136 -30.77 9.95 21.12
C ALA A 136 -29.77 10.79 20.30
N ALA A 137 -28.52 10.89 20.75
CA ALA A 137 -27.46 11.59 20.02
C ALA A 137 -26.89 10.79 18.83
N HIS A 138 -27.18 9.48 18.75
CA HIS A 138 -26.59 8.55 17.78
C HIS A 138 -27.71 7.67 17.17
N PRO A 139 -28.53 8.23 16.26
CA PRO A 139 -29.59 7.47 15.61
C PRO A 139 -29.02 6.36 14.72
N VAL A 140 -29.71 5.21 14.70
CA VAL A 140 -29.34 4.05 13.87
C VAL A 140 -29.63 4.31 12.41
N VAL A 141 -28.62 4.12 11.55
CA VAL A 141 -28.74 4.20 10.08
C VAL A 141 -28.73 2.81 9.47
N LEU A 142 -29.56 2.58 8.46
CA LEU A 142 -29.59 1.33 7.70
C LEU A 142 -28.20 1.00 7.12
N GLY A 143 -27.73 -0.23 7.33
CA GLY A 143 -26.43 -0.73 6.89
C GLY A 143 -25.24 -0.22 7.71
N GLN A 144 -25.45 0.58 8.76
CA GLN A 144 -24.34 1.08 9.57
C GLN A 144 -23.58 -0.08 10.23
N ASP A 145 -22.26 0.06 10.27
CA ASP A 145 -21.34 -0.89 10.91
C ASP A 145 -21.52 -2.35 10.46
N ILE A 146 -22.08 -2.57 9.25
CA ILE A 146 -22.08 -3.85 8.53
C ILE A 146 -21.09 -3.77 7.39
N ARG A 147 -20.11 -4.68 7.37
CA ARG A 147 -19.22 -4.91 6.23
C ARG A 147 -19.86 -5.96 5.33
N ASN A 148 -20.40 -5.52 4.20
CA ASN A 148 -21.12 -6.39 3.27
C ASN A 148 -20.20 -7.45 2.66
N ARG A 149 -20.76 -8.61 2.34
CA ARG A 149 -20.11 -9.66 1.58
C ARG A 149 -19.55 -9.11 0.27
N GLY A 150 -18.30 -9.44 -0.01
CA GLY A 150 -17.60 -9.03 -1.22
C GLY A 150 -17.42 -7.51 -1.36
N GLN A 151 -17.37 -6.79 -0.22
CA GLN A 151 -17.10 -5.36 -0.21
C GLN A 151 -15.72 -5.00 -0.78
N GLU A 152 -14.72 -5.85 -0.58
CA GLU A 152 -13.37 -5.67 -1.13
C GLU A 152 -13.24 -6.31 -2.52
N CYS A 153 -13.68 -7.56 -2.66
CA CYS A 153 -13.72 -8.26 -3.94
C CYS A 153 -14.76 -9.39 -3.96
N ARG A 154 -15.17 -9.80 -5.16
CA ARG A 154 -15.98 -11.00 -5.39
C ARG A 154 -15.13 -12.14 -5.91
N SER A 155 -15.62 -13.35 -5.71
CA SER A 155 -15.03 -14.56 -6.27
C SER A 155 -14.85 -14.42 -7.79
N GLY A 156 -13.65 -14.72 -8.29
CA GLY A 156 -13.24 -14.56 -9.68
C GLY A 156 -12.66 -13.19 -10.04
N ASP A 157 -12.72 -12.19 -9.16
CA ASP A 157 -12.07 -10.90 -9.42
C ASP A 157 -10.55 -11.06 -9.41
N GLN A 158 -9.88 -10.47 -10.40
CA GLN A 158 -8.42 -10.43 -10.44
C GLN A 158 -7.91 -9.43 -9.39
N LEU A 159 -7.23 -9.95 -8.36
CA LEU A 159 -6.64 -9.16 -7.27
C LEU A 159 -5.29 -8.58 -7.65
N LEU A 160 -4.42 -9.40 -8.24
CA LEU A 160 -3.07 -9.01 -8.65
C LEU A 160 -2.72 -9.62 -10.00
N PRO A 161 -1.96 -8.92 -10.86
CA PRO A 161 -1.50 -9.49 -12.13
C PRO A 161 -0.36 -10.51 -11.91
N ALA A 162 -0.15 -11.37 -12.91
CA ALA A 162 1.09 -12.13 -13.05
C ALA A 162 2.29 -11.18 -13.09
N GLY A 163 3.45 -11.63 -12.61
CA GLY A 163 4.65 -10.79 -12.48
C GLY A 163 4.72 -9.99 -11.18
N THR A 164 3.69 -10.05 -10.33
CA THR A 164 3.72 -9.44 -9.00
C THR A 164 4.71 -10.16 -8.08
N LEU A 165 5.59 -9.40 -7.43
CA LEU A 165 6.47 -9.91 -6.36
C LEU A 165 5.63 -10.28 -5.14
N VAL A 166 5.82 -11.48 -4.61
CA VAL A 166 5.13 -11.96 -3.41
C VAL A 166 5.78 -11.34 -2.18
N THR A 167 5.15 -10.30 -1.65
CA THR A 167 5.51 -9.62 -0.39
C THR A 167 4.67 -10.18 0.78
N PRO A 168 4.96 -9.82 2.05
CA PRO A 168 4.12 -10.24 3.18
C PRO A 168 2.64 -9.84 3.03
N ALA A 169 2.36 -8.67 2.45
CA ALA A 169 0.99 -8.22 2.18
C ALA A 169 0.31 -9.08 1.11
N VAL A 170 1.04 -9.46 0.05
CA VAL A 170 0.53 -10.37 -0.99
C VAL A 170 0.22 -11.76 -0.41
N LEU A 171 1.04 -12.27 0.52
CA LEU A 171 0.75 -13.53 1.21
C LEU A 171 -0.54 -13.44 2.03
N GLY A 172 -0.72 -12.36 2.79
CA GLY A 172 -1.95 -12.14 3.56
C GLY A 172 -3.19 -12.05 2.67
N LEU A 173 -3.10 -11.31 1.55
CA LEU A 173 -4.19 -11.20 0.58
C LEU A 173 -4.50 -12.55 -0.08
N ALA A 174 -3.48 -13.32 -0.48
CA ALA A 174 -3.66 -14.65 -1.06
C ALA A 174 -4.33 -15.61 -0.06
N ALA A 175 -3.90 -15.62 1.20
CA ALA A 175 -4.51 -16.42 2.25
C ALA A 175 -5.99 -16.02 2.46
N ALA A 176 -6.27 -14.72 2.57
CA ALA A 176 -7.64 -14.22 2.70
C ALA A 176 -8.51 -14.63 1.52
N ALA A 177 -7.96 -14.54 0.30
CA ALA A 177 -8.60 -14.95 -0.95
C ALA A 177 -8.78 -16.48 -1.10
N GLY A 178 -8.27 -17.29 -0.15
CA GLY A 178 -8.52 -18.74 -0.08
C GLY A 178 -7.39 -19.64 -0.58
N TYR A 179 -6.18 -19.13 -0.82
CA TYR A 179 -5.06 -19.94 -1.32
C TYR A 179 -4.25 -20.58 -0.19
N ASP A 180 -3.91 -21.87 -0.35
CA ASP A 180 -2.87 -22.55 0.43
C ASP A 180 -1.51 -22.54 -0.30
N GLU A 181 -1.54 -22.52 -1.63
CA GLU A 181 -0.38 -22.51 -2.51
C GLU A 181 -0.52 -21.46 -3.61
N LEU A 182 0.60 -20.91 -4.08
CA LEU A 182 0.65 -19.94 -5.17
C LEU A 182 1.39 -20.50 -6.39
N PRO A 183 0.89 -20.24 -7.61
CA PRO A 183 1.65 -20.50 -8.82
C PRO A 183 2.76 -19.46 -8.95
N THR A 184 4.02 -19.89 -8.82
CA THR A 184 5.18 -19.00 -8.84
C THR A 184 6.13 -19.30 -9.99
N VAL A 185 6.89 -18.28 -10.41
CA VAL A 185 7.97 -18.45 -11.38
C VAL A 185 9.10 -19.26 -10.74
N ARG A 186 9.63 -20.25 -11.47
CA ARG A 186 10.79 -21.02 -11.01
C ARG A 186 12.00 -20.09 -10.85
N ARG A 187 12.73 -20.21 -9.73
CA ARG A 187 14.01 -19.53 -9.57
C ARG A 187 15.05 -20.09 -10.55
N PRO A 188 15.78 -19.24 -11.30
CA PRO A 188 16.90 -19.71 -12.11
C PRO A 188 18.01 -20.21 -11.19
N ARG A 189 18.57 -21.38 -11.53
CA ARG A 189 19.71 -21.99 -10.85
C ARG A 189 20.97 -21.32 -11.38
N VAL A 190 21.80 -20.82 -10.47
CA VAL A 190 23.02 -20.10 -10.81
C VAL A 190 24.23 -20.73 -10.15
N GLU A 191 25.28 -20.94 -10.92
CA GLU A 191 26.57 -21.41 -10.40
C GLU A 191 27.62 -20.32 -10.57
N VAL A 192 28.42 -20.09 -9.53
CA VAL A 192 29.49 -19.07 -9.52
C VAL A 192 30.85 -19.76 -9.64
N LEU A 193 31.65 -19.33 -10.61
CA LEU A 193 33.01 -19.80 -10.85
C LEU A 193 33.99 -18.66 -10.59
N ILE A 194 34.83 -18.80 -9.57
CA ILE A 194 35.85 -17.83 -9.20
C ILE A 194 37.17 -18.23 -9.87
N LEU A 195 37.70 -17.36 -10.74
CA LEU A 195 38.97 -17.53 -11.45
C LEU A 195 40.03 -16.62 -10.81
N GLY A 196 41.30 -17.06 -10.80
CA GLY A 196 42.43 -16.34 -10.22
C GLY A 196 43.24 -17.17 -9.23
N ASP A 197 44.42 -17.63 -9.67
CA ASP A 197 45.38 -18.37 -8.84
C ASP A 197 46.04 -17.51 -7.73
N GLU A 198 45.91 -16.19 -7.85
CA GLU A 198 46.39 -15.21 -6.87
C GLU A 198 45.46 -15.06 -5.64
N LEU A 199 44.28 -15.69 -5.66
CA LEU A 199 43.24 -15.45 -4.67
C LEU A 199 43.40 -16.32 -3.41
N LEU A 200 43.57 -15.67 -2.26
CA LEU A 200 43.47 -16.29 -0.94
C LEU A 200 42.01 -16.50 -0.54
N THR A 201 41.72 -17.63 0.09
CA THR A 201 40.42 -17.98 0.68
C THR A 201 40.24 -17.42 2.07
N GLU A 202 41.34 -17.29 2.82
CA GLU A 202 41.42 -16.92 4.22
C GLU A 202 42.66 -16.07 4.54
N GLY A 203 42.72 -15.48 5.73
CA GLY A 203 43.85 -14.65 6.15
C GLY A 203 43.99 -13.30 5.42
N LEU A 204 45.15 -12.68 5.63
CA LEU A 204 45.56 -11.39 5.07
C LEU A 204 46.30 -11.58 3.73
N PRO A 205 46.23 -10.62 2.79
CA PRO A 205 47.06 -10.60 1.59
C PRO A 205 48.56 -10.72 1.91
N HIS A 206 49.27 -11.56 1.17
CA HIS A 206 50.71 -11.79 1.35
C HIS A 206 51.35 -12.38 0.09
N GLY A 207 52.65 -12.13 -0.13
CA GLY A 207 53.41 -12.79 -1.20
C GLY A 207 52.85 -12.58 -2.61
N GLY A 208 52.30 -11.40 -2.91
CA GLY A 208 51.68 -11.10 -4.21
C GLY A 208 50.26 -11.65 -4.38
N ARG A 209 49.71 -12.36 -3.38
CA ARG A 209 48.34 -12.87 -3.37
C ARG A 209 47.39 -11.91 -2.66
N ILE A 210 46.17 -11.80 -3.18
CA ILE A 210 45.12 -10.92 -2.64
C ILE A 210 43.95 -11.74 -2.10
N ARG A 211 43.14 -11.15 -1.21
CA ARG A 211 41.98 -11.84 -0.65
C ARG A 211 40.83 -11.85 -1.65
N ASP A 212 40.20 -13.01 -1.86
CA ASP A 212 38.95 -13.12 -2.60
C ASP A 212 37.85 -12.27 -1.96
N ALA A 213 37.44 -11.23 -2.67
CA ALA A 213 36.33 -10.35 -2.29
C ALA A 213 35.04 -10.62 -3.08
N LEU A 214 35.11 -11.34 -4.21
CA LEU A 214 33.97 -11.58 -5.10
C LEU A 214 33.20 -12.83 -4.70
N GLY A 215 33.88 -13.90 -4.32
CA GLY A 215 33.28 -15.14 -3.83
C GLY A 215 32.23 -14.92 -2.73
N PRO A 216 32.53 -14.19 -1.63
CA PRO A 216 31.53 -13.90 -0.60
C PRO A 216 30.45 -12.90 -1.04
N MET A 217 30.69 -12.08 -2.06
CA MET A 217 29.78 -10.99 -2.48
C MET A 217 28.75 -11.43 -3.53
N VAL A 218 29.18 -12.17 -4.56
CA VAL A 218 28.37 -12.46 -5.75
C VAL A 218 27.18 -13.38 -5.44
N GLY A 219 27.39 -14.44 -4.63
CA GLY A 219 26.32 -15.38 -4.29
C GLY A 219 25.11 -14.71 -3.61
N PRO A 220 25.28 -13.99 -2.50
CA PRO A 220 24.19 -13.23 -1.87
C PRO A 220 23.51 -12.23 -2.81
N TRP A 221 24.27 -11.56 -3.67
CA TRP A 221 23.74 -10.61 -4.66
C TRP A 221 22.76 -11.30 -5.62
N LEU A 222 23.16 -12.45 -6.18
CA LEU A 222 22.32 -13.22 -7.10
C LEU A 222 21.06 -13.75 -6.41
N ARG A 223 21.15 -14.19 -5.14
CA ARG A 223 19.98 -14.60 -4.37
C ARG A 223 18.98 -13.47 -4.16
N ALA A 224 19.48 -12.26 -3.86
CA ALA A 224 18.62 -11.08 -3.72
C ALA A 224 17.92 -10.71 -5.06
N LEU A 225 18.56 -11.00 -6.19
CA LEU A 225 17.95 -10.91 -7.53
C LEU A 225 16.95 -12.04 -7.85
N GLY A 226 16.71 -12.98 -6.92
CA GLY A 226 15.72 -14.05 -7.06
C GLY A 226 16.27 -15.37 -7.61
N ALA A 227 17.59 -15.49 -7.75
CA ALA A 227 18.22 -16.73 -8.17
C ALA A 227 18.41 -17.75 -7.04
N GLU A 228 18.49 -19.02 -7.40
CA GLU A 228 18.97 -20.09 -6.52
C GLU A 228 20.45 -20.36 -6.82
N VAL A 229 21.34 -19.97 -5.90
CA VAL A 229 22.78 -20.23 -6.08
C VAL A 229 23.10 -21.65 -5.63
N ILE A 230 23.39 -22.53 -6.60
CA ILE A 230 23.60 -23.97 -6.38
C ILE A 230 25.05 -24.33 -6.00
N GLY A 231 26.00 -23.40 -6.20
CA GLY A 231 27.38 -23.61 -5.84
C GLY A 231 28.28 -22.42 -6.17
N THR A 232 29.39 -22.32 -5.44
CA THR A 232 30.51 -21.43 -5.73
C THR A 232 31.77 -22.27 -5.81
N ARG A 233 32.31 -22.46 -7.02
CA ARG A 233 33.55 -23.21 -7.25
C ARG A 233 34.69 -22.24 -7.53
N ARG A 234 35.86 -22.54 -6.99
CA ARG A 234 37.12 -21.87 -7.35
C ARG A 234 37.83 -22.76 -8.35
N LEU A 235 38.33 -22.18 -9.42
CA LEU A 235 39.05 -22.90 -10.46
C LEU A 235 40.47 -22.38 -10.52
N THR A 236 41.40 -23.26 -10.87
CA THR A 236 42.73 -22.86 -11.29
C THR A 236 42.65 -22.12 -12.63
N ASP A 237 43.61 -21.26 -12.92
CA ASP A 237 43.72 -20.57 -14.22
C ASP A 237 44.25 -21.52 -15.32
N GLU A 238 43.58 -22.65 -15.48
CA GLU A 238 43.87 -23.68 -16.48
C GLU A 238 42.70 -23.81 -17.45
N ALA A 239 42.98 -23.76 -18.75
CA ALA A 239 41.95 -23.72 -19.79
C ALA A 239 40.99 -24.91 -19.73
N ASP A 240 41.50 -26.12 -19.45
CA ASP A 240 40.68 -27.33 -19.35
C ASP A 240 39.82 -27.35 -18.09
N ALA A 241 40.28 -26.78 -16.98
CA ALA A 241 39.50 -26.67 -15.74
C ALA A 241 38.30 -25.74 -15.93
N VAL A 242 38.51 -24.58 -16.57
CA VAL A 242 37.43 -23.64 -16.91
C VAL A 242 36.45 -24.27 -17.89
N TYR A 243 36.94 -24.93 -18.94
CA TYR A 243 36.10 -25.63 -19.90
C TYR A 243 35.21 -26.69 -19.25
N ALA A 244 35.80 -27.61 -18.48
CA ALA A 244 35.05 -28.68 -17.81
C ALA A 244 33.98 -28.10 -16.87
N ALA A 245 34.35 -27.09 -16.07
CA ALA A 245 33.42 -26.47 -15.12
C ALA A 245 32.20 -25.85 -15.81
N VAL A 246 32.38 -25.15 -16.94
CA VAL A 246 31.28 -24.55 -17.70
C VAL A 246 30.46 -25.62 -18.45
N ALA A 247 31.14 -26.60 -19.08
CA ALA A 247 30.49 -27.66 -19.85
C ALA A 247 29.52 -28.49 -18.98
N GLU A 248 30.02 -28.94 -17.82
CA GLU A 248 29.35 -29.86 -16.91
C GLU A 248 28.29 -29.17 -16.02
N SER A 249 28.26 -27.83 -15.99
CA SER A 249 27.35 -27.10 -15.10
C SER A 249 25.88 -27.43 -15.36
N SER A 250 25.15 -27.78 -14.30
CA SER A 250 23.71 -27.98 -14.37
C SER A 250 22.89 -26.68 -14.28
N ALA A 251 23.55 -25.53 -14.09
CA ALA A 251 22.91 -24.23 -13.90
C ALA A 251 22.22 -23.70 -15.17
N ASP A 252 21.21 -22.84 -14.97
CA ASP A 252 20.59 -22.04 -16.03
C ASP A 252 21.52 -20.88 -16.42
N VAL A 253 22.22 -20.30 -15.42
CA VAL A 253 23.21 -19.25 -15.62
C VAL A 253 24.51 -19.62 -14.90
N VAL A 254 25.64 -19.54 -15.62
CA VAL A 254 26.97 -19.62 -15.04
C VAL A 254 27.54 -18.21 -14.92
N VAL A 255 28.04 -17.85 -13.74
CA VAL A 255 28.67 -16.54 -13.50
C VAL A 255 30.15 -16.76 -13.24
N THR A 256 31.02 -16.21 -14.07
CA THR A 256 32.47 -16.25 -13.83
C THR A 256 32.95 -14.93 -13.24
N THR A 257 34.00 -14.94 -12.43
CA THR A 257 34.68 -13.73 -11.96
C THR A 257 36.14 -13.74 -12.40
N GLY A 258 36.56 -12.73 -13.16
CA GLY A 258 37.90 -12.72 -13.75
C GLY A 258 37.96 -13.44 -15.10
N GLY A 259 39.14 -13.45 -15.73
CA GLY A 259 39.38 -14.16 -16.99
C GLY A 259 38.62 -13.63 -18.21
N THR A 260 38.06 -12.42 -18.14
CA THR A 260 37.22 -11.84 -19.21
C THR A 260 37.88 -10.70 -20.00
N ALA A 261 39.09 -10.28 -19.63
CA ALA A 261 39.82 -9.26 -20.37
C ALA A 261 40.82 -9.92 -21.32
N ALA A 262 40.99 -9.36 -22.51
CA ALA A 262 42.01 -9.80 -23.47
C ALA A 262 43.42 -9.72 -22.83
N GLY A 263 43.91 -10.87 -22.37
CA GLY A 263 45.15 -11.00 -21.61
C GLY A 263 45.59 -12.46 -21.53
N PRO A 264 46.77 -12.73 -20.97
CA PRO A 264 47.36 -14.07 -20.95
C PRO A 264 46.56 -15.08 -20.12
N VAL A 265 45.69 -14.61 -19.22
CA VAL A 265 44.84 -15.43 -18.33
C VAL A 265 43.37 -15.46 -18.76
N ASP A 266 43.09 -15.10 -20.02
CA ASP A 266 41.75 -15.18 -20.60
C ASP A 266 41.42 -16.61 -21.02
N HIS A 267 40.83 -17.37 -20.09
CA HIS A 267 40.35 -18.72 -20.34
C HIS A 267 38.85 -18.78 -20.68
N VAL A 268 38.11 -17.68 -20.52
CA VAL A 268 36.67 -17.63 -20.77
C VAL A 268 36.37 -17.60 -22.27
N HIS A 269 37.02 -16.72 -23.05
CA HIS A 269 36.76 -16.66 -24.50
C HIS A 269 37.14 -17.94 -25.25
N PRO A 270 38.31 -18.58 -25.00
CA PRO A 270 38.63 -19.88 -25.57
C PRO A 270 37.62 -20.96 -25.20
N THR A 271 37.16 -20.99 -23.94
CA THR A 271 36.14 -21.93 -23.46
C THR A 271 34.82 -21.76 -24.21
N LEU A 272 34.33 -20.52 -24.33
CA LEU A 272 33.09 -20.21 -25.06
C LEU A 272 33.19 -20.64 -26.53
N ARG A 273 34.33 -20.37 -27.20
CA ARG A 273 34.58 -20.83 -28.57
C ARG A 273 34.55 -22.35 -28.68
N ARG A 274 35.19 -23.06 -27.75
CA ARG A 274 35.24 -24.54 -27.73
C ARG A 274 33.85 -25.15 -27.48
N LEU A 275 32.99 -24.47 -26.73
CA LEU A 275 31.61 -24.89 -26.47
C LEU A 275 30.63 -24.51 -27.60
N GLY A 276 31.08 -23.83 -28.65
CA GLY A 276 30.19 -23.32 -29.70
C GLY A 276 29.18 -22.28 -29.17
N ALA A 277 29.53 -21.58 -28.09
CA ALA A 277 28.67 -20.57 -27.49
C ALA A 277 28.56 -19.32 -28.39
N GLU A 278 27.41 -18.67 -28.34
CA GLU A 278 27.17 -17.40 -29.03
C GLU A 278 27.45 -16.24 -28.08
N LEU A 279 28.40 -15.38 -28.44
CA LEU A 279 28.68 -14.14 -27.72
C LEU A 279 27.57 -13.11 -28.04
N LEU A 280 26.76 -12.78 -27.04
CA LEU A 280 25.69 -11.77 -27.15
C LEU A 280 26.21 -10.37 -26.83
N VAL A 281 27.12 -10.28 -25.85
CA VAL A 281 27.85 -9.06 -25.48
C VAL A 281 29.30 -9.45 -25.23
N ASP A 282 30.23 -8.76 -25.87
CA ASP A 282 31.68 -8.92 -25.68
C ASP A 282 32.29 -7.53 -25.48
N GLY A 283 32.37 -7.13 -24.20
CA GLY A 283 32.80 -5.80 -23.81
C GLY A 283 31.71 -4.74 -23.89
N VAL A 284 31.70 -3.85 -22.89
CA VAL A 284 30.73 -2.76 -22.75
C VAL A 284 31.44 -1.42 -22.64
N ALA A 285 30.89 -0.38 -23.26
CA ALA A 285 31.36 1.00 -23.18
C ALA A 285 30.97 1.64 -21.83
N VAL A 286 31.50 1.06 -20.74
CA VAL A 286 31.22 1.46 -19.35
C VAL A 286 32.50 1.47 -18.50
N ARG A 287 32.52 2.33 -17.48
CA ARG A 287 33.60 2.45 -16.49
C ARG A 287 33.05 2.53 -15.06
N PRO A 288 33.53 1.69 -14.12
CA PRO A 288 34.34 0.49 -14.35
C PRO A 288 33.49 -0.62 -14.99
N GLY A 289 34.12 -1.67 -15.54
CA GLY A 289 33.37 -2.85 -16.03
C GLY A 289 33.61 -3.28 -17.47
N HIS A 290 34.44 -2.55 -18.23
CA HIS A 290 34.61 -2.77 -19.68
C HIS A 290 34.65 -4.23 -20.17
N PRO A 291 35.50 -5.13 -19.63
CA PRO A 291 35.66 -6.47 -20.19
C PRO A 291 34.58 -7.45 -19.71
N MET A 292 33.35 -6.99 -19.42
CA MET A 292 32.25 -7.88 -19.08
C MET A 292 31.69 -8.53 -20.35
N LEU A 293 31.14 -9.74 -20.24
CA LEU A 293 30.56 -10.44 -21.38
C LEU A 293 29.29 -11.21 -21.00
N LEU A 294 28.44 -11.45 -21.99
CA LEU A 294 27.27 -12.29 -21.92
C LEU A 294 27.28 -13.25 -23.11
N ALA A 295 27.16 -14.54 -22.83
CA ALA A 295 27.09 -15.57 -23.86
C ALA A 295 25.88 -16.47 -23.67
N ARG A 296 25.32 -16.97 -24.77
CA ARG A 296 24.39 -18.09 -24.80
C ARG A 296 25.18 -19.36 -25.05
N LEU A 297 25.14 -20.29 -24.11
CA LEU A 297 25.80 -21.59 -24.23
C LEU A 297 24.94 -22.50 -25.10
N ALA A 298 25.57 -23.25 -26.01
CA ALA A 298 24.86 -24.24 -26.81
C ALA A 298 24.18 -25.28 -25.91
N ALA A 299 22.95 -25.67 -26.25
CA ALA A 299 22.39 -26.93 -25.78
C ALA A 299 23.25 -28.03 -26.41
N GLY A 300 23.87 -28.89 -25.59
CA GLY A 300 24.69 -29.99 -26.12
C GLY A 300 23.85 -30.92 -27.01
N ASP A 301 24.48 -31.37 -28.10
CA ASP A 301 23.99 -32.25 -29.18
C ASP A 301 22.66 -31.91 -29.91
N PRO A 302 22.51 -32.31 -31.19
CA PRO A 302 21.45 -31.82 -32.10
C PRO A 302 20.07 -32.49 -31.92
N GLU A 303 19.90 -33.32 -30.89
CA GLU A 303 18.58 -33.86 -30.52
C GLU A 303 17.69 -32.71 -30.00
N PRO A 304 16.36 -32.78 -30.19
CA PRO A 304 15.47 -31.66 -29.84
C PRO A 304 15.75 -31.21 -28.41
N PRO A 305 16.00 -29.90 -28.18
CA PRO A 305 16.55 -29.43 -26.92
C PRO A 305 15.52 -29.67 -25.82
N THR A 306 15.69 -30.77 -25.09
CA THR A 306 14.91 -31.08 -23.87
C THR A 306 15.32 -30.17 -22.71
N ARG A 307 16.41 -29.40 -22.87
CA ARG A 307 16.94 -28.46 -21.89
C ARG A 307 16.84 -27.02 -22.41
N PRO A 308 16.37 -26.07 -21.58
CA PRO A 308 16.38 -24.64 -21.93
C PRO A 308 17.80 -24.14 -22.21
N ALA A 309 17.93 -23.07 -23.01
CA ALA A 309 19.22 -22.45 -23.27
C ALA A 309 19.85 -21.96 -21.95
N ARG A 310 21.16 -22.15 -21.82
CA ARG A 310 21.93 -21.66 -20.68
C ARG A 310 22.68 -20.39 -21.05
N HIS A 311 22.96 -19.56 -20.06
CA HIS A 311 23.73 -18.33 -20.25
C HIS A 311 25.00 -18.34 -19.41
N LEU A 312 26.03 -17.63 -19.88
CA LEU A 312 27.21 -17.30 -19.10
C LEU A 312 27.34 -15.79 -18.99
N VAL A 313 27.47 -15.29 -17.76
CA VAL A 313 27.82 -13.89 -17.48
C VAL A 313 29.25 -13.85 -16.97
N GLY A 314 30.13 -13.24 -17.75
CA GLY A 314 31.52 -13.03 -17.35
C GLY A 314 31.68 -11.68 -16.67
N LEU A 315 32.01 -11.71 -15.37
CA LEU A 315 32.28 -10.52 -14.58
C LEU A 315 33.79 -10.21 -14.60
N PRO A 316 34.17 -8.92 -14.69
CA PRO A 316 35.56 -8.50 -14.51
C PRO A 316 36.11 -8.92 -13.13
N GLY A 317 37.42 -9.17 -13.03
CA GLY A 317 38.05 -9.58 -11.76
C GLY A 317 38.17 -8.45 -10.71
N ASN A 318 38.12 -7.19 -11.14
CA ASN A 318 38.14 -6.04 -10.23
C ASN A 318 36.78 -5.88 -9.51
N PRO A 319 36.74 -5.76 -8.17
CA PRO A 319 35.47 -5.84 -7.43
C PRO A 319 34.33 -4.89 -7.84
N LEU A 320 34.59 -3.59 -7.99
CA LEU A 320 33.54 -2.65 -8.43
C LEU A 320 33.21 -2.83 -9.91
N ALA A 321 34.18 -3.25 -10.72
CA ALA A 321 33.93 -3.62 -12.11
C ALA A 321 33.02 -4.86 -12.23
N ALA A 322 33.15 -5.83 -11.32
CA ALA A 322 32.24 -6.97 -11.22
C ALA A 322 30.83 -6.53 -10.83
N VAL A 323 30.69 -5.59 -9.88
CA VAL A 323 29.40 -4.98 -9.55
C VAL A 323 28.77 -4.31 -10.77
N SER A 324 29.54 -3.57 -11.57
CA SER A 324 29.05 -3.04 -12.84
C SER A 324 28.54 -4.14 -13.76
N GLY A 325 29.24 -5.28 -13.87
CA GLY A 325 28.79 -6.44 -14.64
C GLY A 325 27.51 -7.08 -14.10
N LEU A 326 27.37 -7.16 -12.77
CA LEU A 326 26.15 -7.65 -12.13
C LEU A 326 24.95 -6.77 -12.49
N LEU A 327 25.08 -5.45 -12.41
CA LEU A 327 23.99 -4.51 -12.71
C LEU A 327 23.73 -4.32 -14.21
N THR A 328 24.74 -4.54 -15.05
CA THR A 328 24.63 -4.32 -16.51
C THR A 328 24.16 -5.57 -17.25
N LEU A 329 24.56 -6.76 -16.81
CA LEU A 329 24.29 -8.02 -17.53
C LEU A 329 23.50 -9.03 -16.69
N ALA A 330 23.93 -9.31 -15.46
CA ALA A 330 23.29 -10.35 -14.65
C ALA A 330 21.88 -9.96 -14.19
N GLU A 331 21.70 -8.73 -13.70
CA GLU A 331 20.44 -8.17 -13.22
C GLU A 331 19.35 -8.20 -14.29
N PRO A 332 19.52 -7.61 -15.49
CA PRO A 332 18.46 -7.62 -16.50
C PRO A 332 18.16 -9.04 -17.01
N LEU A 333 19.18 -9.90 -17.13
CA LEU A 333 18.99 -11.32 -17.50
C LEU A 333 18.15 -12.06 -16.46
N LEU A 334 18.52 -11.94 -15.17
CA LEU A 334 17.84 -12.62 -14.08
C LEU A 334 16.43 -12.09 -13.85
N ARG A 335 16.19 -10.80 -14.07
CA ARG A 335 14.83 -10.24 -14.02
C ARG A 335 13.91 -10.93 -15.01
N THR A 336 14.36 -11.10 -16.26
CA THR A 336 13.60 -11.81 -17.28
C THR A 336 13.35 -13.26 -16.86
N LEU A 337 14.37 -13.97 -16.41
CA LEU A 337 14.24 -15.36 -15.94
C LEU A 337 13.33 -15.53 -14.70
N THR A 338 13.30 -14.52 -13.83
CA THR A 338 12.48 -14.53 -12.60
C THR A 338 11.10 -13.90 -12.79
N GLY A 339 10.78 -13.39 -13.98
CA GLY A 339 9.53 -12.66 -14.25
C GLY A 339 9.40 -11.34 -13.49
N ARG A 340 10.49 -10.81 -12.92
CA ARG A 340 10.46 -9.55 -12.16
C ARG A 340 10.36 -8.38 -13.15
N PRO A 341 9.37 -7.48 -13.02
CA PRO A 341 9.27 -6.30 -13.89
C PRO A 341 10.53 -5.44 -13.72
N ALA A 342 10.99 -4.76 -14.76
CA ALA A 342 12.08 -3.78 -14.64
C ALA A 342 11.71 -2.71 -13.61
N PRO A 343 12.65 -2.23 -12.77
CA PRO A 343 12.32 -1.15 -11.87
C PRO A 343 12.11 0.10 -12.74
N ALA A 344 11.12 0.92 -12.43
CA ALA A 344 11.08 2.24 -13.03
C ALA A 344 12.26 3.02 -12.44
N PRO A 345 13.33 3.34 -13.19
CA PRO A 345 14.43 4.06 -12.61
C PRO A 345 13.91 5.46 -12.24
N GLY A 346 13.93 5.79 -10.95
CA GLY A 346 13.62 7.13 -10.51
C GLY A 346 14.79 8.04 -10.90
N PRO A 347 14.61 9.03 -11.79
CA PRO A 347 15.64 10.03 -11.98
C PRO A 347 15.89 10.74 -10.67
N ALA A 348 17.16 10.91 -10.31
CA ALA A 348 17.53 11.69 -9.13
C ALA A 348 18.47 12.83 -9.52
N PRO A 349 18.25 14.06 -9.02
CA PRO A 349 19.17 15.16 -9.26
C PRO A 349 20.50 14.88 -8.54
N LEU A 350 21.61 15.09 -9.25
CA LEU A 350 22.93 15.03 -8.63
C LEU A 350 23.15 16.18 -7.65
N ALA A 351 23.62 15.88 -6.44
CA ALA A 351 23.94 16.89 -5.43
C ALA A 351 25.18 17.74 -5.81
N GLU A 352 26.08 17.18 -6.61
CA GLU A 352 27.31 17.81 -7.09
C GLU A 352 27.66 17.36 -8.52
N ALA A 353 28.51 18.12 -9.21
CA ALA A 353 28.94 17.77 -10.55
C ALA A 353 29.86 16.54 -10.53
N VAL A 354 29.73 15.69 -11.55
CA VAL A 354 30.52 14.49 -11.74
C VAL A 354 31.28 14.58 -13.04
N GLN A 355 32.61 14.44 -12.95
CA GLN A 355 33.46 14.31 -14.13
C GLN A 355 33.17 12.98 -14.85
N GLY A 356 32.82 13.03 -16.13
CA GLY A 356 32.59 11.85 -16.95
C GLY A 356 33.85 11.28 -17.58
N HIS A 357 33.69 10.14 -18.23
CA HIS A 357 34.67 9.62 -19.18
C HIS A 357 34.37 10.22 -20.57
N PRO A 358 35.36 10.49 -21.45
CA PRO A 358 35.11 11.12 -22.75
C PRO A 358 34.16 10.36 -23.67
N ARG A 359 34.09 9.02 -23.53
CA ARG A 359 33.36 8.13 -24.45
C ARG A 359 32.42 7.14 -23.79
N ASP A 360 32.64 6.84 -22.51
CA ASP A 360 31.99 5.69 -21.87
C ASP A 360 31.06 6.18 -20.78
N THR A 361 29.98 5.43 -20.56
CA THR A 361 29.12 5.62 -19.38
C THR A 361 29.94 5.34 -18.12
N ARG A 362 29.74 6.14 -17.07
CA ARG A 362 30.28 5.82 -15.74
C ARG A 362 29.18 5.33 -14.82
N LEU A 363 29.43 4.25 -14.09
CA LEU A 363 28.60 3.84 -12.96
C LEU A 363 29.29 4.29 -11.68
N ILE A 364 28.62 5.14 -10.91
CA ILE A 364 29.19 5.75 -9.71
C ILE A 364 28.32 5.44 -8.50
N PRO A 365 28.87 4.81 -7.44
CA PRO A 365 28.13 4.61 -6.20
C PRO A 365 27.66 5.95 -5.63
N VAL A 366 26.39 6.02 -5.23
CA VAL A 366 25.76 7.20 -4.66
C VAL A 366 25.04 6.87 -3.36
N THR A 367 24.87 7.87 -2.50
CA THR A 367 23.91 7.84 -1.40
C THR A 367 22.87 8.94 -1.58
N PHE A 368 21.65 8.74 -1.09
CA PHE A 368 20.59 9.74 -1.15
C PHE A 368 20.61 10.66 0.07
N ARG A 369 20.57 11.98 -0.18
CA ARG A 369 20.35 13.00 0.86
C ARG A 369 19.35 14.03 0.35
N GLN A 370 18.24 14.20 1.06
CA GLN A 370 17.19 15.16 0.68
C GLN A 370 16.79 15.00 -0.80
N ASP A 371 16.54 13.76 -1.22
CA ASP A 371 16.16 13.36 -2.59
C ASP A 371 17.21 13.65 -3.69
N ALA A 372 18.43 14.03 -3.31
CA ALA A 372 19.54 14.20 -4.25
C ALA A 372 20.56 13.05 -4.13
N ALA A 373 21.05 12.59 -5.28
CA ALA A 373 22.10 11.58 -5.36
C ALA A 373 23.47 12.22 -5.10
N VAL A 374 24.15 11.80 -4.04
CA VAL A 374 25.49 12.26 -3.63
C VAL A 374 26.53 11.23 -4.08
N PRO A 375 27.39 11.56 -5.07
CA PRO A 375 28.48 10.69 -5.52
C PRO A 375 29.44 10.33 -4.38
N LEU A 376 29.80 9.05 -4.29
CA LEU A 376 30.77 8.57 -3.33
C LEU A 376 32.18 8.62 -3.92
N ARG A 377 33.15 8.96 -3.06
CA ARG A 377 34.56 9.14 -3.43
C ARG A 377 35.25 7.85 -3.88
N PHE A 378 34.96 6.74 -3.21
CA PHE A 378 35.61 5.45 -3.47
C PHE A 378 34.93 4.71 -4.63
N ASN A 379 35.20 5.16 -5.86
CA ASN A 379 34.55 4.69 -7.09
C ASN A 379 35.54 4.13 -8.13
N GLY A 380 36.77 3.80 -7.72
CA GLY A 380 37.75 3.13 -8.57
C GLY A 380 37.40 1.65 -8.82
N PRO A 381 37.87 1.05 -9.93
CA PRO A 381 37.45 -0.31 -10.35
C PRO A 381 37.67 -1.40 -9.31
N ALA A 382 38.72 -1.28 -8.46
CA ALA A 382 39.03 -2.26 -7.42
C ALA A 382 38.49 -1.86 -6.01
N MET A 383 37.75 -0.76 -5.89
CA MET A 383 37.32 -0.22 -4.60
C MET A 383 35.94 -0.73 -4.18
N LEU A 384 35.84 -1.32 -2.99
CA LEU A 384 34.54 -1.76 -2.43
C LEU A 384 33.94 -0.80 -1.39
N ARG A 385 34.73 0.14 -0.85
CA ARG A 385 34.26 1.02 0.22
C ARG A 385 33.08 1.89 -0.18
N GLY A 386 33.02 2.34 -1.44
CA GLY A 386 31.92 3.15 -1.96
C GLY A 386 30.63 2.34 -2.03
N ILE A 387 30.66 1.18 -2.69
CA ILE A 387 29.48 0.32 -2.85
C ILE A 387 28.94 -0.22 -1.52
N ALA A 388 29.82 -0.46 -0.53
CA ALA A 388 29.41 -0.94 0.79
C ALA A 388 28.50 0.01 1.58
N VAL A 389 28.48 1.31 1.23
CA VAL A 389 27.64 2.33 1.89
C VAL A 389 26.71 3.05 0.90
N ALA A 390 26.61 2.53 -0.33
CA ALA A 390 25.81 3.14 -1.37
C ALA A 390 24.34 2.71 -1.28
N ASP A 391 23.46 3.62 -1.69
CA ASP A 391 22.03 3.34 -1.89
C ASP A 391 21.75 2.90 -3.34
N GLY A 392 22.66 3.22 -4.26
CA GLY A 392 22.55 2.88 -5.70
C GLY A 392 23.83 3.20 -6.48
N LEU A 393 23.81 2.92 -7.79
CA LEU A 393 24.81 3.44 -8.73
C LEU A 393 24.17 4.41 -9.71
N ALA A 394 24.61 5.67 -9.70
CA ALA A 394 24.23 6.64 -10.71
C ALA A 394 24.86 6.30 -12.06
N VAL A 395 24.04 6.36 -13.11
CA VAL A 395 24.42 6.20 -14.51
C VAL A 395 24.77 7.57 -15.06
N ILE A 396 26.07 7.81 -15.21
CA ILE A 396 26.61 9.10 -15.66
C ILE A 396 26.95 8.99 -17.14
N PRO A 397 26.39 9.84 -18.01
CA PRO A 397 26.65 9.78 -19.43
C PRO A 397 28.12 10.15 -19.75
N PRO A 398 28.61 9.81 -20.96
CA PRO A 398 29.88 10.33 -21.45
C PRO A 398 29.96 11.85 -21.33
N GLY A 399 31.13 12.38 -20.97
CA GLY A 399 31.35 13.81 -20.71
C GLY A 399 30.96 14.27 -19.30
N GLY A 400 30.14 13.51 -18.56
CA GLY A 400 29.80 13.77 -17.17
C GLY A 400 28.45 14.44 -17.00
N ALA A 401 28.15 14.86 -15.77
CA ALA A 401 26.88 15.48 -15.43
C ALA A 401 27.09 16.64 -14.45
N LYS A 402 26.27 17.69 -14.56
CA LYS A 402 26.36 18.85 -13.69
C LYS A 402 25.51 18.61 -12.43
N ARG A 403 25.74 19.43 -11.40
CA ARG A 403 24.84 19.49 -10.24
C ARG A 403 23.40 19.79 -10.71
N GLY A 404 22.44 19.07 -10.15
CA GLY A 404 21.02 19.18 -10.48
C GLY A 404 20.60 18.44 -11.76
N THR A 405 21.54 17.86 -12.52
CA THR A 405 21.20 16.97 -13.64
C THR A 405 20.53 15.72 -13.09
N GLU A 406 19.33 15.42 -13.59
CA GLU A 406 18.65 14.16 -13.33
C GLU A 406 19.39 13.02 -14.01
N VAL A 407 19.74 12.00 -13.22
CA VAL A 407 20.43 10.80 -13.71
C VAL A 407 19.66 9.55 -13.28
N GLU A 408 19.70 8.51 -14.12
CA GLU A 408 19.25 7.19 -13.75
C GLU A 408 20.10 6.69 -12.56
N VAL A 409 19.45 6.17 -11.53
CA VAL A 409 20.11 5.48 -10.42
C VAL A 409 19.66 4.03 -10.43
N LEU A 410 20.64 3.13 -10.53
CA LEU A 410 20.41 1.70 -10.44
C LEU A 410 20.31 1.29 -8.97
N ASP A 411 19.20 0.67 -8.61
CA ASP A 411 18.99 0.12 -7.28
C ASP A 411 19.95 -1.03 -6.98
N LEU A 412 20.34 -1.15 -5.72
CA LEU A 412 21.00 -2.33 -5.18
C LEU A 412 19.95 -3.35 -4.73
N PRO A 413 20.26 -4.65 -4.72
CA PRO A 413 19.27 -5.66 -4.36
C PRO A 413 18.69 -5.55 -2.93
N TRP A 414 19.35 -4.78 -2.06
CA TRP A 414 18.93 -4.54 -0.67
C TRP A 414 18.46 -3.10 -0.42
N SER A 415 18.50 -2.21 -1.41
CA SER A 415 18.06 -0.81 -1.25
C SER A 415 16.54 -0.62 -1.45
N ALA A 416 15.80 -1.71 -1.71
CA ALA A 416 14.35 -1.73 -1.92
C ALA A 416 13.51 -1.12 -0.78
N THR A 417 14.11 -0.81 0.37
CA THR A 417 13.44 -0.13 1.49
C THR A 417 13.18 1.37 1.24
N VAL A 418 13.84 2.03 0.28
CA VAL A 418 13.74 3.50 0.12
C VAL A 418 12.81 3.90 -1.03
N THR A 419 12.83 3.18 -2.15
CA THR A 419 12.01 3.54 -3.33
C THR A 419 10.53 3.18 -3.16
N GLU A 420 10.21 2.08 -2.45
CA GLU A 420 8.82 1.75 -2.11
C GLU A 420 8.22 2.76 -1.12
N GLN A 421 9.00 3.37 -0.23
CA GLN A 421 8.51 4.41 0.68
C GLN A 421 8.13 5.69 -0.07
N LEU A 422 8.88 6.05 -1.12
CA LEU A 422 8.57 7.22 -1.96
C LEU A 422 7.35 6.98 -2.86
N SER A 423 7.18 5.76 -3.41
CA SER A 423 5.98 5.44 -4.20
C SER A 423 4.73 5.25 -3.34
N HIS A 424 4.86 4.67 -2.14
CA HIS A 424 3.75 4.54 -1.20
C HIS A 424 3.35 5.89 -0.60
N ALA A 425 4.31 6.81 -0.35
CA ALA A 425 4.00 8.17 0.08
C ALA A 425 3.20 8.95 -0.98
N ASP A 426 3.51 8.79 -2.27
CA ASP A 426 2.76 9.47 -3.34
C ASP A 426 1.39 8.81 -3.63
N GLN A 427 1.26 7.49 -3.42
CA GLN A 427 -0.03 6.81 -3.50
C GLN A 427 -0.92 7.09 -2.29
N THR A 428 -0.36 7.16 -1.07
CA THR A 428 -1.09 7.57 0.13
C THR A 428 -1.40 9.05 0.14
N SER A 429 -0.57 9.94 -0.44
CA SER A 429 -0.90 11.37 -0.62
C SER A 429 -2.11 11.53 -1.55
N ARG A 430 -2.15 10.81 -2.68
CA ARG A 430 -3.29 10.84 -3.62
C ARG A 430 -4.54 10.18 -3.04
N GLY A 431 -4.39 9.12 -2.24
CA GLY A 431 -5.49 8.48 -1.51
C GLY A 431 -6.07 9.38 -0.42
N THR A 432 -5.21 10.07 0.33
CA THR A 432 -5.61 11.02 1.39
C THR A 432 -6.20 12.30 0.80
N ASP A 433 -5.72 12.81 -0.34
CA ASP A 433 -6.35 13.94 -1.03
C ASP A 433 -7.72 13.58 -1.63
N ARG A 434 -7.90 12.36 -2.15
CA ARG A 434 -9.23 11.87 -2.56
C ARG A 434 -10.18 11.74 -1.37
N ALA A 435 -9.70 11.22 -0.24
CA ALA A 435 -10.48 11.14 1.00
C ALA A 435 -10.83 12.53 1.54
N ARG A 436 -9.88 13.49 1.52
CA ARG A 436 -10.09 14.89 1.92
C ARG A 436 -11.11 15.60 1.04
N HIS A 437 -11.04 15.42 -0.28
CA HIS A 437 -12.06 15.94 -1.20
C HIS A 437 -13.43 15.27 -1.00
N GLY A 438 -13.46 13.98 -0.63
CA GLY A 438 -14.68 13.29 -0.20
C GLY A 438 -15.28 13.90 1.06
N THR A 439 -14.47 14.15 2.08
CA THR A 439 -14.90 14.76 3.35
C THR A 439 -15.32 16.23 3.18
N ASP A 440 -14.65 17.00 2.32
CA ASP A 440 -15.02 18.40 2.04
C ASP A 440 -16.33 18.48 1.25
N ARG A 441 -16.58 17.55 0.32
CA ARG A 441 -17.88 17.44 -0.36
C ARG A 441 -18.99 17.07 0.62
N ALA A 442 -18.74 16.15 1.54
CA ALA A 442 -19.69 15.78 2.59
C ALA A 442 -19.98 16.96 3.54
N ARG A 443 -18.94 17.71 3.94
CA ARG A 443 -19.06 18.92 4.77
C ARG A 443 -19.86 20.02 4.08
N HIS A 444 -19.58 20.31 2.81
CA HIS A 444 -20.37 21.27 2.04
C HIS A 444 -21.80 20.79 1.78
N GLY A 445 -22.00 19.47 1.64
CA GLY A 445 -23.33 18.86 1.64
C GLY A 445 -24.08 19.17 2.94
N ALA A 446 -23.48 18.86 4.09
CA ALA A 446 -24.05 19.11 5.41
C ALA A 446 -24.33 20.60 5.67
N GLU A 447 -23.44 21.50 5.25
CA GLU A 447 -23.65 22.95 5.35
C GLU A 447 -24.82 23.43 4.48
N ARG A 448 -25.01 22.87 3.28
CA ARG A 448 -26.17 23.17 2.43
C ARG A 448 -27.46 22.67 3.08
N THR A 449 -27.46 21.48 3.67
CA THR A 449 -28.60 20.94 4.41
C THR A 449 -28.94 21.81 5.62
N GLY A 450 -27.92 22.25 6.38
CA GLY A 450 -28.06 23.16 7.51
C GLY A 450 -28.59 24.55 7.12
N ARG A 451 -28.20 25.09 5.97
CA ARG A 451 -28.81 26.32 5.43
C ARG A 451 -30.26 26.09 4.98
N GLY A 452 -30.58 24.90 4.48
CA GLY A 452 -31.94 24.48 4.14
C GLY A 452 -32.84 24.44 5.37
N THR A 453 -32.43 23.76 6.43
CA THR A 453 -33.19 23.66 7.68
C THR A 453 -33.41 25.03 8.34
N ASN A 454 -32.41 25.91 8.30
CA ASN A 454 -32.55 27.29 8.80
C ASN A 454 -33.52 28.16 7.97
N ARG A 455 -33.69 27.88 6.68
CA ARG A 455 -34.74 28.55 5.88
C ARG A 455 -36.11 28.01 6.24
N THR A 456 -36.24 26.70 6.44
CA THR A 456 -37.49 26.06 6.85
C THR A 456 -37.95 26.56 8.23
N SER A 457 -37.04 26.68 9.20
CA SER A 457 -37.33 27.21 10.54
C SER A 457 -37.76 28.68 10.53
N ARG A 458 -37.15 29.50 9.67
CA ARG A 458 -37.61 30.89 9.45
C ARG A 458 -38.98 30.94 8.77
N GLY A 459 -39.26 30.00 7.87
CA GLY A 459 -40.57 29.85 7.23
C GLY A 459 -41.67 29.49 8.23
N THR A 460 -41.42 28.51 9.11
CA THR A 460 -42.36 28.10 10.16
C THR A 460 -42.57 29.20 11.21
N GLY A 461 -41.53 29.96 11.55
CA GLY A 461 -41.65 31.14 12.43
C GLY A 461 -42.55 32.23 11.83
N ARG A 462 -42.45 32.51 10.52
CA ARG A 462 -43.34 33.45 9.83
C ARG A 462 -44.78 32.95 9.75
N ALA A 463 -44.98 31.65 9.53
CA ALA A 463 -46.31 31.04 9.56
C ALA A 463 -46.96 31.19 10.95
N SER A 464 -46.19 30.97 12.02
CA SER A 464 -46.64 31.13 13.40
C SER A 464 -47.04 32.58 13.74
N GLN A 465 -46.29 33.57 13.23
CA GLN A 465 -46.68 34.99 13.38
C GLN A 465 -47.97 35.33 12.61
N CYS A 466 -48.19 34.69 11.46
CA CYS A 466 -49.41 34.90 10.67
C CYS A 466 -50.63 34.31 11.40
N THR A 467 -50.51 33.13 12.01
CA THR A 467 -51.57 32.54 12.85
C THR A 467 -51.87 33.38 14.08
N ASP A 468 -50.86 34.00 14.71
CA ASP A 468 -51.07 34.93 15.83
C ASP A 468 -51.82 36.20 15.41
N GLN A 469 -51.51 36.74 14.22
CA GLN A 469 -52.22 37.90 13.69
C GLN A 469 -53.68 37.59 13.34
N VAL A 470 -53.94 36.41 12.77
CA VAL A 470 -55.31 35.94 12.50
C VAL A 470 -56.07 35.78 13.82
N SER A 471 -55.45 35.19 14.84
CA SER A 471 -56.07 35.04 16.18
C SER A 471 -56.40 36.40 16.83
N LYS A 472 -55.51 37.38 16.72
CA LYS A 472 -55.78 38.76 17.18
C LYS A 472 -56.89 39.44 16.36
N GLY A 473 -57.01 39.09 15.08
CA GLY A 473 -58.10 39.53 14.21
C GLY A 473 -59.44 38.96 14.65
N THR A 474 -59.50 37.65 14.92
CA THR A 474 -60.72 36.97 15.40
C THR A 474 -61.16 37.51 16.77
N ASP A 475 -60.23 37.79 17.68
CA ASP A 475 -60.54 38.40 18.98
C ASP A 475 -61.14 39.81 18.84
N ARG A 476 -60.65 40.61 17.88
CA ARG A 476 -61.21 41.94 17.61
C ARG A 476 -62.61 41.84 17.02
N THR A 477 -62.85 40.88 16.12
CA THR A 477 -64.18 40.61 15.58
C THR A 477 -65.14 40.17 16.68
N GLY A 478 -64.70 39.30 17.59
CA GLY A 478 -65.47 38.88 18.77
C GLY A 478 -65.84 40.06 19.69
N LYS A 479 -64.89 40.96 19.96
CA LYS A 479 -65.18 42.19 20.73
C LYS A 479 -66.15 43.13 20.01
N GLY A 480 -66.10 43.17 18.67
CA GLY A 480 -67.04 43.91 17.84
C GLY A 480 -68.45 43.34 17.93
N THR A 481 -68.61 42.01 17.84
CA THR A 481 -69.91 41.33 17.99
C THR A 481 -70.50 41.51 19.39
N ASP A 482 -69.67 41.53 20.44
CA ASP A 482 -70.10 41.83 21.80
C ASP A 482 -70.58 43.28 21.96
N GLN A 483 -69.92 44.23 21.31
CA GLN A 483 -70.36 45.63 21.31
C GLN A 483 -71.69 45.81 20.56
N VAL A 484 -71.87 45.12 19.44
CA VAL A 484 -73.14 45.12 18.70
C VAL A 484 -74.25 44.51 19.56
N SER A 485 -73.98 43.40 20.24
CA SER A 485 -74.94 42.76 21.17
C SER A 485 -75.32 43.67 22.35
N LYS A 486 -74.34 44.38 22.93
CA LYS A 486 -74.60 45.40 23.97
C LYS A 486 -75.35 46.61 23.43
N GLY A 487 -75.17 46.94 22.15
CA GLY A 487 -75.91 47.97 21.44
C GLY A 487 -77.38 47.59 21.22
N THR A 488 -77.64 46.34 20.83
CA THR A 488 -79.00 45.81 20.67
C THR A 488 -79.73 45.70 22.01
N ASP A 489 -79.04 45.31 23.09
CA ASP A 489 -79.61 45.31 24.44
C ASP A 489 -79.93 46.73 24.95
N ARG A 490 -79.12 47.73 24.57
CA ARG A 490 -79.40 49.15 24.88
C ARG A 490 -80.55 49.71 24.06
N ALA A 491 -80.71 49.28 22.81
CA ALA A 491 -81.87 49.64 21.98
C ALA A 491 -83.16 48.99 22.50
N ALA A 492 -83.10 47.75 22.98
CA ALA A 492 -84.23 47.06 23.63
C ALA A 492 -84.65 47.70 24.97
N LYS A 493 -83.72 48.35 25.68
CA LYS A 493 -84.01 49.14 26.91
C LYS A 493 -84.43 50.59 26.65
N GLY A 494 -84.46 51.04 25.40
CA GLY A 494 -84.78 52.42 25.01
C GLY A 494 -86.26 52.68 24.66
N THR A 495 -87.15 51.71 24.88
CA THR A 495 -88.58 51.82 24.58
C THR A 495 -89.45 51.47 25.80
N ASP A 496 -89.49 52.36 26.80
CA ASP A 496 -90.67 52.58 27.66
C ASP A 496 -90.49 53.87 28.52
N PRO A 497 -91.44 54.83 28.56
CA PRO A 497 -91.27 56.08 29.32
C PRO A 497 -91.94 56.07 30.70
N ALA A 498 -91.43 56.97 31.55
CA ALA A 498 -92.04 57.54 32.77
C ALA A 498 -91.98 56.72 34.09
N ALA A 499 -91.14 57.17 35.04
CA ALA A 499 -91.55 57.59 36.40
C ALA A 499 -90.35 57.84 37.35
N GLN A 500 -90.38 59.00 38.04
CA GLN A 500 -89.88 59.29 39.40
C GLN A 500 -88.34 59.31 39.63
N ARG A 501 -87.68 60.48 39.71
CA ARG A 501 -87.47 61.43 40.85
C ARG A 501 -86.64 60.91 42.06
N THR A 502 -85.51 61.60 42.25
CA THR A 502 -84.84 62.08 43.50
C THR A 502 -83.77 61.23 44.25
N PRO A 503 -82.78 61.89 44.92
CA PRO A 503 -81.36 61.48 44.95
C PRO A 503 -80.73 61.33 46.35
N ARG A 504 -79.47 60.86 46.47
CA ARG A 504 -78.38 61.52 47.26
C ARG A 504 -77.08 60.71 47.44
N ALA A 505 -75.99 61.50 47.42
CA ALA A 505 -74.82 61.49 48.32
C ALA A 505 -73.62 60.55 48.06
N ASN A 506 -72.50 61.06 48.56
CA ASN A 506 -71.13 61.02 48.05
C ASN A 506 -70.18 60.95 49.27
N ARG A 507 -69.16 60.08 49.29
CA ARG A 507 -67.92 60.21 50.10
C ARG A 507 -66.95 59.06 49.72
N ASN A 508 -65.78 59.22 49.10
CA ASN A 508 -64.54 59.98 49.34
C ASN A 508 -63.48 59.25 50.23
N GLN A 509 -62.25 59.15 49.69
CA GLN A 509 -60.91 59.04 50.35
C GLN A 509 -60.43 57.67 50.87
N ARG A 510 -59.13 57.29 50.90
CA ARG A 510 -57.81 57.78 50.42
C ARG A 510 -56.72 56.74 50.85
N THR A 511 -55.59 56.67 50.10
CA THR A 511 -54.14 56.50 50.51
C THR A 511 -53.69 55.29 51.39
N ASP A 512 -52.47 54.73 51.40
CA ASP A 512 -51.18 54.89 50.70
C ASP A 512 -50.23 53.72 51.14
N ARG A 513 -49.48 53.11 50.19
CA ARG A 513 -48.00 52.84 50.18
C ARG A 513 -47.28 51.88 51.21
N PRO A 514 -45.98 51.48 51.02
CA PRO A 514 -45.55 50.10 50.65
C PRO A 514 -44.26 49.53 51.36
N VAL A 515 -43.53 48.60 50.68
CA VAL A 515 -42.09 48.13 50.80
C VAL A 515 -41.88 46.80 51.59
N ALA A 516 -41.52 45.66 50.94
CA ALA A 516 -40.20 45.07 50.55
C ALA A 516 -39.29 44.68 51.76
N ARG A 517 -38.43 43.64 51.80
CA ARG A 517 -37.90 42.59 50.90
C ARG A 517 -37.08 41.64 51.82
N GLY A 518 -36.77 40.41 51.40
CA GLY A 518 -35.67 39.62 51.97
C GLY A 518 -35.49 38.27 51.28
N ASP A 519 -34.29 38.00 50.76
CA ASP A 519 -33.79 36.66 50.45
C ASP A 519 -32.24 36.65 50.47
N ALA A 520 -31.72 35.50 50.91
CA ALA A 520 -30.36 35.11 51.33
C ALA A 520 -29.39 34.85 50.15
N GLU A 521 -28.11 35.25 50.23
CA GLU A 521 -26.87 34.51 50.62
C GLU A 521 -26.48 33.26 49.80
N ASP A 522 -25.29 33.33 49.17
CA ASP A 522 -24.34 32.21 49.04
C ASP A 522 -22.92 32.75 48.73
N ILE A 523 -21.91 32.32 49.51
CA ILE A 523 -20.46 32.55 49.27
C ILE A 523 -19.65 31.36 49.86
N SER A 524 -18.81 30.74 49.02
CA SER A 524 -17.59 29.97 49.37
C SER A 524 -16.35 30.84 49.05
N PRO A 525 -15.06 30.56 49.44
CA PRO A 525 -14.43 29.23 49.59
C PRO A 525 -13.22 29.09 50.58
N GLN A 526 -12.58 27.91 50.55
CA GLN A 526 -11.13 27.64 50.52
C GLN A 526 -10.30 27.20 51.76
N GLU A 527 -9.41 26.23 51.45
CA GLU A 527 -8.09 25.82 52.00
C GLU A 527 -7.96 24.85 53.21
N GLY A 528 -7.06 23.85 53.04
CA GLY A 528 -6.57 22.89 54.06
C GLY A 528 -5.40 23.45 54.89
N PRO A 529 -4.41 22.68 55.42
CA PRO A 529 -4.20 21.22 55.41
C PRO A 529 -3.92 20.59 56.82
N ALA A 530 -3.85 19.26 56.91
CA ALA A 530 -2.94 18.45 57.75
C ALA A 530 -3.10 16.96 57.42
#